data_AF-A0A961U2I3-F1
#
_entry.id   AF-A0A961U2I3-F1
#
_cell.length_a   1.000
_cell.length_b   1.000
_cell.length_c   1.000
_cell.angle_alpha   90.00
_cell.angle_beta   90.00
_cell.angle_gamma   90.00
#
_symmetry.space_group_name_H-M   'P 1'
#
loop_
_entity.id
_entity.type
_entity.pdbx_description
1 polymer ?
#
loop_
_entity_poly.entity_id
_entity_poly.type
_entity_poly.pdbx_seq_one_letter_code
_entity_poly.pdbx_strand_id
1 'polypeptide(L)'
;MKFVKLTSIATILSAAAWVSFADRAEASEWGCEVLLCASSTNPAWRGVPACHPPMHRLISAMSKWGFSWPTCPEAGTGRPGYEAYEECPAGWNVGSSNQDHGGRQRDLCVQVRNSCPNGFRGRDGCNETITMPRPMREDPHYFDIRHDDGNVTRHWFNLRK
;
A
#
# COMPACT_ATOMS: atom_id res chain seq x y z
N MET A 1 -83.84 9.33 -3.79
CA MET A 1 -82.62 8.61 -4.21
C MET A 1 -81.41 9.28 -3.56
N LYS A 2 -80.48 8.45 -3.06
CA LYS A 2 -79.26 8.77 -2.29
C LYS A 2 -78.27 9.53 -3.23
N PHE A 3 -77.27 10.29 -2.79
CA PHE A 3 -76.15 9.92 -1.93
C PHE A 3 -75.43 11.16 -1.35
N VAL A 4 -75.05 11.04 -0.07
CA VAL A 4 -74.18 11.94 0.69
C VAL A 4 -72.74 11.83 0.15
N LYS A 5 -72.04 12.94 -0.09
CA LYS A 5 -70.59 12.96 -0.32
C LYS A 5 -69.85 13.34 0.96
N LEU A 6 -69.07 12.38 1.47
CA LEU A 6 -68.19 12.49 2.62
C LEU A 6 -66.91 13.29 2.30
N THR A 7 -66.40 13.88 3.36
CA THR A 7 -65.18 14.67 3.62
C THR A 7 -63.84 14.16 3.05
N SER A 8 -62.91 15.08 2.75
CA SER A 8 -61.49 14.93 3.12
C SER A 8 -60.73 16.26 3.08
N ILE A 9 -60.21 16.67 4.23
CA ILE A 9 -59.16 17.69 4.41
C ILE A 9 -57.82 16.96 4.27
N ALA A 10 -56.91 17.49 3.44
CA ALA A 10 -55.50 17.12 3.51
C ALA A 10 -54.63 18.32 3.11
N THR A 11 -54.24 19.10 4.11
CA THR A 11 -53.11 20.04 4.05
C THR A 11 -51.82 19.24 3.96
N ILE A 12 -51.06 19.39 2.87
CA ILE A 12 -49.69 18.87 2.76
C ILE A 12 -48.75 20.08 2.76
N LEU A 13 -48.12 20.35 3.91
CA LEU A 13 -46.95 21.23 4.00
C LEU A 13 -45.76 20.47 3.41
N SER A 14 -45.33 20.84 2.21
CA SER A 14 -44.02 20.43 1.69
C SER A 14 -42.93 21.32 2.29
N ALA A 15 -42.35 20.88 3.40
CA ALA A 15 -41.06 21.38 3.84
C ALA A 15 -39.97 20.71 3.00
N ALA A 16 -39.33 21.46 2.12
CA ALA A 16 -38.14 21.03 1.40
C ALA A 16 -36.99 20.88 2.40
N ALA A 17 -36.80 19.68 2.94
CA ALA A 17 -35.58 19.34 3.65
C ALA A 17 -34.45 19.22 2.62
N TRP A 18 -33.63 20.27 2.52
CA TRP A 18 -32.36 20.21 1.81
C TRP A 18 -31.43 19.35 2.67
N VAL A 19 -31.54 18.03 2.48
CA VAL A 19 -30.58 17.10 3.05
C VAL A 19 -29.28 17.33 2.29
N SER A 20 -28.40 18.14 2.86
CA SER A 20 -26.99 18.12 2.51
C SER A 20 -26.53 16.68 2.69
N PHE A 21 -26.26 15.99 1.58
CA PHE A 21 -25.46 14.78 1.60
C PHE A 21 -24.11 15.22 2.14
N ALA A 22 -23.91 15.04 3.43
CA ALA A 22 -22.60 15.10 4.02
C ALA A 22 -21.74 14.12 3.23
N ASP A 23 -20.66 14.65 2.66
CA ASP A 23 -19.52 13.95 2.09
C ASP A 23 -18.95 13.04 3.19
N ARG A 24 -19.61 11.92 3.45
CA ARG A 24 -18.89 10.75 3.91
C ARG A 24 -17.98 10.45 2.73
N ALA A 25 -16.69 10.35 2.98
CA ALA A 25 -15.79 9.62 2.13
C ALA A 25 -16.39 8.22 1.94
N GLU A 26 -17.31 8.10 0.99
CA GLU A 26 -17.97 6.88 0.60
C GLU A 26 -16.82 5.97 0.22
N ALA A 27 -16.65 4.91 1.00
CA ALA A 27 -15.85 3.78 0.62
C ALA A 27 -16.27 3.44 -0.80
N SER A 28 -15.47 3.87 -1.76
CA SER A 28 -15.87 3.68 -3.13
C SER A 28 -15.85 2.17 -3.34
N GLU A 29 -16.94 1.58 -3.80
CA GLU A 29 -17.05 0.13 -4.04
C GLU A 29 -15.82 -0.44 -4.79
N TRP A 30 -15.28 0.36 -5.73
CA TRP A 30 -14.07 0.03 -6.49
C TRP A 30 -12.77 -0.01 -5.65
N GLY A 31 -12.74 0.65 -4.50
CA GLY A 31 -11.61 0.68 -3.58
C GLY A 31 -11.43 -0.61 -2.79
N CYS A 32 -12.54 -1.20 -2.35
CA CYS A 32 -12.54 -2.53 -1.74
C CYS A 32 -12.16 -3.61 -2.76
N GLU A 33 -12.63 -3.48 -4.00
CA GLU A 33 -12.23 -4.38 -5.09
C GLU A 33 -10.71 -4.32 -5.37
N VAL A 34 -10.15 -3.12 -5.43
CA VAL A 34 -8.70 -2.90 -5.58
C VAL A 34 -7.93 -3.50 -4.41
N LEU A 35 -8.36 -3.25 -3.16
CA LEU A 35 -7.66 -3.75 -1.98
C LEU A 35 -7.74 -5.26 -1.87
N LEU A 36 -8.90 -5.86 -2.18
CA LEU A 36 -9.05 -7.31 -2.25
C LEU A 36 -8.08 -7.91 -3.27
N CYS A 37 -8.05 -7.36 -4.48
CA CYS A 37 -7.15 -7.84 -5.52
C CYS A 37 -5.68 -7.63 -5.20
N ALA A 38 -5.31 -6.48 -4.63
CA ALA A 38 -3.94 -6.21 -4.21
C ALA A 38 -3.49 -7.11 -3.03
N SER A 39 -4.42 -7.60 -2.21
CA SER A 39 -4.12 -8.54 -1.11
C SER A 39 -3.92 -10.00 -1.56
N SER A 40 -4.25 -10.33 -2.82
CA SER A 40 -4.09 -11.69 -3.36
C SER A 40 -2.62 -12.03 -3.58
N THR A 41 -2.10 -13.01 -2.85
CA THR A 41 -0.67 -13.43 -2.90
C THR A 41 -0.43 -14.70 -3.71
N ASN A 42 -1.40 -15.63 -3.78
CA ASN A 42 -1.22 -16.88 -4.54
C ASN A 42 -2.55 -17.40 -5.12
N PRO A 43 -2.83 -17.16 -6.42
CA PRO A 43 -2.02 -16.36 -7.34
C PRO A 43 -2.05 -14.86 -7.02
N ALA A 44 -0.98 -14.14 -7.39
CA ALA A 44 -1.01 -12.68 -7.40
C ALA A 44 -2.12 -12.15 -8.30
N TRP A 45 -2.53 -10.89 -8.14
CA TRP A 45 -3.62 -10.29 -8.95
C TRP A 45 -3.44 -10.46 -10.48
N ARG A 46 -2.20 -10.54 -10.98
CA ARG A 46 -1.88 -10.83 -12.38
C ARG A 46 -2.37 -12.21 -12.84
N GLY A 47 -2.36 -13.21 -11.95
CA GLY A 47 -2.87 -14.54 -12.21
C GLY A 47 -4.39 -14.70 -12.01
N VAL A 48 -5.08 -13.64 -11.55
CA VAL A 48 -6.53 -13.65 -11.32
C VAL A 48 -7.21 -12.74 -12.37
N PRO A 49 -7.87 -13.28 -13.41
CA PRO A 49 -8.49 -12.46 -14.46
C PRO A 49 -9.51 -11.44 -13.94
N ALA A 50 -10.25 -11.78 -12.88
CA ALA A 50 -11.19 -10.87 -12.23
C ALA A 50 -10.50 -9.63 -11.63
N CYS A 51 -9.21 -9.72 -11.30
CA CYS A 51 -8.44 -8.61 -10.74
C CYS A 51 -7.79 -7.72 -11.78
N HIS A 52 -7.84 -8.07 -13.07
CA HIS A 52 -7.24 -7.23 -14.11
C HIS A 52 -7.98 -5.89 -14.26
N PRO A 53 -9.32 -5.82 -14.37
CA PRO A 53 -10.03 -4.55 -14.49
C PRO A 53 -9.82 -3.58 -13.31
N PRO A 54 -10.01 -3.97 -12.04
CA PRO A 54 -9.85 -3.04 -10.92
C PRO A 54 -8.40 -2.56 -10.76
N MET A 55 -7.42 -3.46 -10.91
CA MET A 55 -6.00 -3.09 -10.78
C MET A 55 -5.54 -2.17 -11.93
N HIS A 56 -5.98 -2.42 -13.17
CA HIS A 56 -5.67 -1.52 -14.28
C HIS A 56 -6.32 -0.14 -14.13
N ARG A 57 -7.54 -0.08 -13.60
CA ARG A 57 -8.22 1.18 -13.26
C ARG A 57 -7.41 1.97 -12.23
N LEU A 58 -6.93 1.31 -11.18
CA LEU A 58 -6.05 1.91 -10.17
C LEU A 58 -4.77 2.48 -10.80
N ILE A 59 -4.03 1.68 -11.58
CA ILE A 59 -2.77 2.11 -12.23
C ILE A 59 -3.01 3.32 -13.13
N SER A 60 -4.14 3.34 -13.85
CA SER A 60 -4.53 4.46 -14.71
C SER A 60 -4.96 5.71 -13.93
N ALA A 61 -5.48 5.54 -12.71
CA ALA A 61 -5.84 6.65 -11.83
C ALA A 61 -4.61 7.25 -11.15
N MET A 62 -3.61 6.44 -10.82
CA MET A 62 -2.35 6.88 -10.19
C MET A 62 -1.56 7.91 -11.01
N SER A 63 -1.71 7.92 -12.34
CA SER A 63 -1.07 8.90 -13.21
C SER A 63 -1.78 10.25 -13.26
N LYS A 64 -2.98 10.36 -12.68
CA LYS A 64 -3.77 11.58 -12.67
C LYS A 64 -3.32 12.51 -11.55
N TRP A 65 -3.33 13.81 -11.82
CA TRP A 65 -3.06 14.81 -10.81
C TRP A 65 -4.14 14.78 -9.71
N GLY A 66 -3.74 14.86 -8.44
CA GLY A 66 -4.65 14.79 -7.30
C GLY A 66 -5.13 13.36 -6.95
N PHE A 67 -4.49 12.31 -7.47
CA PHE A 67 -4.84 10.94 -7.11
C PHE A 67 -4.63 10.66 -5.62
N SER A 68 -5.67 10.14 -4.97
CA SER A 68 -5.63 9.53 -3.64
C SER A 68 -5.84 8.03 -3.74
N TRP A 69 -5.07 7.27 -2.96
CA TRP A 69 -5.28 5.83 -2.88
C TRP A 69 -6.69 5.53 -2.37
N PRO A 70 -7.45 4.61 -3.01
CA PRO A 70 -8.79 4.29 -2.55
C PRO A 70 -8.76 3.63 -1.18
N THR A 71 -9.72 3.97 -0.34
CA THR A 71 -9.87 3.40 1.00
C THR A 71 -10.98 2.36 1.03
N CYS A 72 -10.78 1.27 1.77
CA CYS A 72 -11.82 0.30 2.11
C CYS A 72 -11.91 0.19 3.64
N PRO A 73 -12.98 0.71 4.28
CA PRO A 73 -13.16 0.65 5.72
C PRO A 73 -13.12 -0.78 6.27
N GLU A 74 -13.65 -1.74 5.52
CA GLU A 74 -13.68 -3.17 5.87
C GLU A 74 -12.27 -3.73 6.00
N ALA A 75 -11.33 -3.27 5.16
CA ALA A 75 -9.94 -3.68 5.22
C ALA A 75 -9.13 -2.87 6.24
N GLY A 76 -9.69 -1.79 6.81
CA GLY A 76 -9.01 -0.90 7.76
C GLY A 76 -7.71 -0.29 7.23
N THR A 77 -7.51 -0.28 5.91
CA THR A 77 -6.24 0.08 5.27
C THR A 77 -6.43 1.24 4.29
N GLY A 78 -5.46 2.15 4.29
CA GLY A 78 -5.38 3.30 3.42
C GLY A 78 -4.36 3.10 2.30
N ARG A 79 -3.51 4.10 2.05
CA ARG A 79 -2.42 4.00 1.07
C ARG A 79 -1.43 2.88 1.44
N PRO A 80 -0.96 2.06 0.47
CA PRO A 80 0.00 1.00 0.73
C PRO A 80 1.33 1.57 1.21
N GLY A 81 2.01 0.77 2.02
CA GLY A 81 3.43 0.94 2.27
C GLY A 81 4.25 0.66 1.02
N TYR A 82 5.49 1.12 1.02
CA TYR A 82 6.44 0.87 -0.05
C TYR A 82 7.82 0.53 0.53
N GLU A 83 8.35 -0.62 0.12
CA GLU A 83 9.69 -1.07 0.44
C GLU A 83 10.37 -1.59 -0.83
N ALA A 84 11.28 -0.77 -1.39
CA ALA A 84 11.91 -1.08 -2.67
C ALA A 84 12.90 -2.25 -2.63
N TYR A 85 13.45 -2.56 -1.46
CA TYR A 85 14.60 -3.44 -1.31
C TYR A 85 14.32 -4.61 -0.37
N GLU A 86 14.77 -5.80 -0.74
CA GLU A 86 14.77 -7.00 0.10
C GLU A 86 15.79 -6.89 1.22
N GLU A 87 15.70 -7.73 2.25
CA GLU A 87 16.74 -7.78 3.28
C GLU A 87 18.12 -8.13 2.70
N CYS A 88 19.18 -7.66 3.37
CA CYS A 88 20.53 -8.03 2.98
C CYS A 88 20.79 -9.52 3.26
N PRO A 89 21.60 -10.21 2.44
CA PRO A 89 21.97 -11.60 2.70
C PRO A 89 22.61 -11.78 4.08
N ALA A 90 22.56 -13.00 4.62
CA ALA A 90 23.14 -13.29 5.93
C ALA A 90 24.61 -12.84 6.04
N GLY A 91 24.95 -12.12 7.11
CA GLY A 91 26.29 -11.58 7.33
C GLY A 91 26.56 -10.23 6.65
N TRP A 92 25.58 -9.62 6.01
CA TRP A 92 25.64 -8.27 5.45
C TRP A 92 24.73 -7.33 6.22
N ASN A 93 25.14 -6.08 6.38
CA ASN A 93 24.36 -5.02 7.02
C ASN A 93 23.76 -4.08 5.96
N VAL A 94 22.62 -3.46 6.27
CA VAL A 94 22.04 -2.44 5.39
C VAL A 94 22.90 -1.19 5.44
N GLY A 95 23.38 -0.74 4.28
CA GLY A 95 24.08 0.52 4.09
C GLY A 95 23.35 1.44 3.13
N SER A 96 23.96 2.58 2.87
CA SER A 96 23.46 3.59 1.96
C SER A 96 24.56 4.08 1.05
N SER A 97 24.25 4.27 -0.23
CA SER A 97 25.08 5.06 -1.12
C SER A 97 25.06 6.51 -0.61
N ASN A 98 26.23 7.10 -0.38
CA ASN A 98 26.32 8.53 -0.08
C ASN A 98 26.02 9.28 -1.39
N GLN A 99 24.74 9.56 -1.64
CA GLN A 99 24.33 10.53 -2.62
C GLN A 99 24.05 11.83 -1.87
N ASP A 100 25.00 12.74 -1.97
CA ASP A 100 24.83 14.11 -1.53
C ASP A 100 23.53 14.67 -2.14
N HIS A 101 22.74 15.35 -1.31
CA HIS A 101 21.47 16.00 -1.64
C HIS A 101 20.24 15.08 -1.81
N GLY A 102 19.72 14.48 -0.72
CA GLY A 102 18.32 14.02 -0.74
C GLY A 102 17.88 12.95 0.27
N GLY A 103 18.81 12.31 0.98
CA GLY A 103 18.50 11.30 2.00
C GLY A 103 19.27 9.99 1.78
N ARG A 104 19.51 9.26 2.87
CA ARG A 104 20.22 7.98 2.83
C ARG A 104 19.31 6.89 2.26
N GLN A 105 19.35 6.70 0.94
CA GLN A 105 18.68 5.57 0.31
C GLN A 105 19.34 4.29 0.83
N ARG A 106 18.57 3.39 1.47
CA ARG A 106 19.09 2.15 2.08
C ARG A 106 19.28 1.07 1.01
N ASP A 107 20.07 1.40 0.01
CA ASP A 107 20.21 0.73 -1.29
C ASP A 107 21.44 -0.18 -1.41
N LEU A 108 22.28 -0.24 -0.38
CA LEU A 108 23.47 -1.08 -0.35
C LEU A 108 23.39 -2.13 0.75
N CYS A 109 24.06 -3.24 0.52
CA CYS A 109 24.47 -4.18 1.56
C CYS A 109 25.98 -4.02 1.77
N VAL A 110 26.39 -3.92 3.03
CA VAL A 110 27.78 -3.66 3.42
C VAL A 110 28.29 -4.77 4.36
N GLN A 111 29.50 -5.25 4.10
CA GLN A 111 30.18 -6.23 4.92
C GLN A 111 31.64 -5.78 5.14
N VAL A 112 32.07 -5.79 6.40
CA VAL A 112 33.46 -5.48 6.76
C VAL A 112 34.22 -6.81 6.85
N ARG A 113 35.28 -6.95 6.04
CA ARG A 113 36.18 -8.10 6.07
C ARG A 113 37.54 -7.69 6.62
N ASN A 114 38.07 -8.49 7.54
CA ASN A 114 39.44 -8.34 8.02
C ASN A 114 40.38 -8.99 7.00
N SER A 115 41.17 -8.18 6.28
CA SER A 115 42.17 -8.65 5.32
C SER A 115 43.59 -8.63 5.89
N CYS A 116 43.76 -8.43 7.20
CA CYS A 116 45.07 -8.38 7.84
C CYS A 116 45.79 -9.76 7.74
N PRO A 117 47.07 -9.79 7.34
CA PRO A 117 47.87 -11.02 7.38
C PRO A 117 48.07 -11.52 8.82
N ASN A 118 48.14 -12.85 8.99
CA ASN A 118 48.40 -13.48 10.29
C ASN A 118 49.71 -12.94 10.90
N GLY A 119 49.60 -12.26 12.05
CA GLY A 119 50.74 -11.70 12.79
C GLY A 119 50.79 -10.16 12.85
N PHE A 120 49.92 -9.45 12.12
CA PHE A 120 49.82 -7.99 12.25
C PHE A 120 48.99 -7.60 13.50
N ARG A 121 49.68 -7.17 14.55
CA ARG A 121 49.05 -6.57 15.74
C ARG A 121 48.75 -5.09 15.49
N GLY A 122 47.46 -4.75 15.33
CA GLY A 122 46.93 -3.44 15.74
C GLY A 122 47.08 -2.27 14.75
N ARG A 123 46.36 -2.31 13.62
CA ARG A 123 45.96 -1.07 12.93
C ARG A 123 44.51 -1.18 12.49
N ASP A 124 43.69 -0.18 12.80
CA ASP A 124 42.25 -0.09 12.45
C ASP A 124 41.98 0.04 10.93
N GLY A 125 42.96 -0.32 10.09
CA GLY A 125 43.01 0.03 8.66
C GLY A 125 43.12 -1.15 7.69
N CYS A 126 43.18 -2.40 8.15
CA CYS A 126 43.09 -3.58 7.26
C CYS A 126 41.68 -4.21 7.25
N ASN A 127 40.68 -3.38 7.53
CA ASN A 127 39.27 -3.71 7.34
C ASN A 127 38.84 -3.21 5.97
N GLU A 128 38.56 -4.14 5.07
CA GLU A 128 37.99 -3.83 3.77
C GLU A 128 36.46 -3.79 3.90
N THR A 129 35.86 -2.66 3.52
CA THR A 129 34.39 -2.58 3.41
C THR A 129 33.99 -2.98 2.01
N ILE A 130 33.38 -4.14 1.89
CA ILE A 130 32.80 -4.62 0.64
C ILE A 130 31.35 -4.16 0.61
N THR A 131 30.94 -3.57 -0.51
CA THR A 131 29.56 -3.15 -0.75
C THR A 131 29.00 -3.90 -1.95
N MET A 132 27.73 -4.26 -1.88
CA MET A 132 26.96 -4.69 -3.05
C MET A 132 25.63 -3.94 -3.11
N PRO A 133 25.03 -3.78 -4.30
CA PRO A 133 23.66 -3.29 -4.42
C PRO A 133 22.69 -4.19 -3.63
N ARG A 134 21.78 -3.58 -2.88
CA ARG A 134 20.74 -4.31 -2.16
C ARG A 134 19.73 -4.89 -3.16
N PRO A 135 19.34 -6.16 -3.05
CA PRO A 135 18.39 -6.76 -3.99
C PRO A 135 17.06 -5.99 -3.98
N MET A 136 16.47 -5.76 -5.15
CA MET A 136 15.16 -5.13 -5.25
C MET A 136 14.06 -6.15 -4.95
N ARG A 137 12.99 -5.72 -4.28
CA ARG A 137 11.81 -6.55 -4.08
C ARG A 137 11.09 -6.78 -5.39
N GLU A 138 10.62 -8.00 -5.60
CA GLU A 138 9.71 -8.31 -6.70
C GLU A 138 8.36 -7.61 -6.49
N ASP A 139 7.85 -7.62 -5.26
CA ASP A 139 6.61 -6.97 -4.86
C ASP A 139 6.90 -5.87 -3.82
N PRO A 140 7.11 -4.61 -4.23
CA PRO A 140 7.57 -3.57 -3.31
C PRO A 140 6.44 -2.87 -2.55
N HIS A 141 5.18 -3.04 -2.95
CA HIS A 141 4.05 -2.44 -2.25
C HIS A 141 3.47 -3.43 -1.24
N TYR A 142 2.98 -2.92 -0.11
CA TYR A 142 2.36 -3.78 0.89
C TYR A 142 1.20 -3.14 1.64
N PHE A 143 0.32 -3.99 2.15
CA PHE A 143 -0.71 -3.65 3.14
C PHE A 143 -0.53 -4.48 4.41
N ASP A 144 -0.66 -3.81 5.55
CA ASP A 144 -0.71 -4.46 6.85
C ASP A 144 -2.18 -4.53 7.28
N ILE A 145 -2.78 -5.71 7.16
CA ILE A 145 -4.18 -5.95 7.52
C ILE A 145 -4.21 -6.47 8.95
N ARG A 146 -4.97 -5.79 9.82
CA ARG A 146 -5.18 -6.21 11.21
C ARG A 146 -6.39 -7.14 11.27
N HIS A 147 -6.23 -8.28 11.91
CA HIS A 147 -7.29 -9.25 12.17
C HIS A 147 -7.93 -9.00 13.54
N ASP A 148 -9.11 -9.56 13.77
CA ASP A 148 -9.88 -9.39 15.01
C ASP A 148 -9.16 -9.97 16.25
N ASP A 149 -8.23 -10.91 16.04
CA ASP A 149 -7.38 -11.51 17.07
C ASP A 149 -6.17 -10.63 17.45
N GLY A 150 -6.00 -9.47 16.80
CA GLY A 150 -4.88 -8.55 16.99
C GLY A 150 -3.64 -8.88 16.15
N ASN A 151 -3.64 -9.97 15.37
CA ASN A 151 -2.55 -10.30 14.46
C ASN A 151 -2.55 -9.37 13.24
N VAL A 152 -1.36 -9.13 12.69
CA VAL A 152 -1.18 -8.30 11.49
C VAL A 152 -0.60 -9.16 10.39
N THR A 153 -1.30 -9.28 9.26
CA THR A 153 -0.77 -9.95 8.07
C THR A 153 -0.33 -8.91 7.05
N ARG A 154 0.93 -9.05 6.59
CA ARG A 154 1.47 -8.23 5.52
C ARG A 154 1.23 -8.90 4.17
N HIS A 155 0.50 -8.22 3.30
CA HIS A 155 0.25 -8.64 1.92
C HIS A 155 1.11 -7.81 0.98
N TRP A 156 1.99 -8.46 0.23
CA TRP A 156 2.86 -7.83 -0.76
C TRP A 156 2.24 -7.91 -2.16
N PHE A 157 2.46 -6.86 -2.96
CA PHE A 157 2.03 -6.81 -4.35
C PHE A 157 2.88 -5.86 -5.19
N ASN A 158 2.77 -6.00 -6.52
CA ASN A 158 3.42 -5.11 -7.49
C ASN A 158 2.39 -4.48 -8.44
N LEU A 159 2.53 -3.17 -8.66
CA LEU A 159 1.71 -2.35 -9.55
C LEU A 159 2.24 -2.28 -10.99
N ARG A 160 3.43 -2.83 -11.25
CA ARG A 160 4.01 -2.98 -12.57
C ARG A 160 3.36 -4.18 -13.27
N LYS A 161 3.10 -3.97 -14.56
CA LYS A 161 2.52 -4.95 -15.48
C LYS A 161 3.58 -5.91 -15.97
#